data_AF-A0A9D1R2Z8-F1
#
_entry.id   AF-A0A9D1R2Z8-F1
#
_cell.length_a   1.000
_cell.length_b   1.000
_cell.length_c   1.000
_cell.angle_alpha   90.00
_cell.angle_beta   90.00
_cell.angle_gamma   90.00
#
_symmetry.space_group_name_H-M   'P 1'
#
loop_
_entity.id
_entity.type
_entity.pdbx_description
1 polymer ?
#
loop_
_entity_poly.entity_id
_entity_poly.type
_entity_poly.pdbx_seq_one_letter_code
_entity_poly.pdbx_strand_id
1 'polypeptide(L)'
;MPDTGPDAPGAEGACEDTSLAVMEDSLRHGRRVAVIAATLFQDLMELHGLSDEWGHRLHHAALLHDIGFVEGKKGHHKASMRLIEENKDLNLSDEERLFVALLARYHRKAWPSRRHARFAALKKRDQEALCKAAAILRIADALDYGHAGAVGPLAVTVRKRRVILAVQCRSDCSAEVRRVGEKSDLFRHVFGRKVECLSLHD
;
A
#
# COMPACT_ATOMS: atom_id res chain seq x y z
N MET A 1 -6.50 -60.47 -16.67
CA MET A 1 -7.45 -59.34 -16.76
C MET A 1 -6.88 -58.22 -15.90
N PRO A 2 -6.38 -57.11 -16.48
CA PRO A 2 -5.97 -55.96 -15.69
C PRO A 2 -7.21 -55.15 -15.28
N ASP A 3 -7.31 -54.82 -14.01
CA ASP A 3 -8.34 -53.96 -13.44
C ASP A 3 -7.85 -52.50 -13.54
N THR A 4 -8.42 -51.74 -14.46
CA THR A 4 -8.19 -50.31 -14.64
C THR A 4 -9.09 -49.54 -13.69
N GLY A 5 -8.55 -49.11 -12.55
CA GLY A 5 -9.20 -48.16 -11.65
C GLY A 5 -9.31 -46.77 -12.29
N PRO A 6 -10.31 -45.95 -11.90
CA PRO A 6 -10.63 -44.72 -12.59
C PRO A 6 -9.61 -43.62 -12.28
N ASP A 7 -9.21 -42.89 -13.31
CA ASP A 7 -8.52 -41.60 -13.21
C ASP A 7 -9.30 -40.65 -12.29
N ALA A 8 -8.63 -40.18 -11.24
CA ALA A 8 -9.14 -39.09 -10.42
C ALA A 8 -9.03 -37.76 -11.19
N PRO A 9 -10.08 -36.91 -11.21
CA PRO A 9 -10.01 -35.63 -11.89
C PRO A 9 -9.10 -34.64 -11.14
N GLY A 10 -8.40 -33.82 -11.93
CA GLY A 10 -7.30 -32.95 -11.56
C GLY A 10 -7.50 -32.03 -10.34
N ALA A 11 -6.47 -31.99 -9.50
CA ALA A 11 -6.26 -30.97 -8.46
C ALA A 11 -5.74 -29.63 -9.01
N GLU A 12 -5.57 -29.51 -10.34
CA GLU A 12 -4.95 -28.35 -10.99
C GLU A 12 -5.88 -27.11 -11.02
N GLY A 13 -7.20 -27.29 -11.06
CA GLY A 13 -8.16 -26.16 -11.16
C GLY A 13 -8.39 -25.35 -9.87
N ALA A 14 -8.33 -25.97 -8.68
CA ALA A 14 -8.64 -25.28 -7.42
C ALA A 14 -7.56 -24.27 -6.99
N CYS A 15 -6.31 -24.50 -7.39
CA CYS A 15 -5.18 -23.62 -7.06
C CYS A 15 -5.20 -22.34 -7.91
N GLU A 16 -5.51 -22.48 -9.20
CA GLU A 16 -5.61 -21.35 -10.14
C GLU A 16 -6.79 -20.43 -9.80
N ASP A 17 -7.97 -21.01 -9.52
CA ASP A 17 -9.17 -20.26 -9.12
C ASP A 17 -8.94 -19.46 -7.82
N THR A 18 -8.22 -20.04 -6.86
CA THR A 18 -7.87 -19.37 -5.61
C THR A 18 -6.88 -18.22 -5.84
N SER A 19 -5.88 -18.42 -6.71
CA SER A 19 -4.89 -17.39 -7.04
C SER A 19 -5.54 -16.18 -7.74
N LEU A 20 -6.47 -16.43 -8.66
CA LEU A 20 -7.23 -15.40 -9.35
C LEU A 20 -8.08 -14.56 -8.39
N ALA A 21 -8.82 -15.21 -7.48
CA ALA A 21 -9.64 -14.51 -6.49
C ALA A 21 -8.78 -13.65 -5.54
N VAL A 22 -7.61 -14.15 -5.12
CA VAL A 22 -6.66 -13.38 -4.28
C VAL A 22 -6.10 -12.18 -5.04
N MET A 23 -5.76 -12.33 -6.32
CA MET A 23 -5.31 -11.22 -7.15
C MET A 23 -6.42 -10.18 -7.32
N GLU A 24 -7.65 -10.61 -7.58
CA GLU A 24 -8.79 -9.70 -7.74
C GLU A 24 -9.06 -8.89 -6.46
N ASP A 25 -9.02 -9.54 -5.29
CA ASP A 25 -9.13 -8.87 -3.99
C ASP A 25 -8.02 -7.84 -3.80
N SER A 26 -6.77 -8.23 -4.06
CA SER A 26 -5.58 -7.38 -3.92
C SER A 26 -5.68 -6.13 -4.81
N LEU A 27 -6.14 -6.29 -6.06
CA LEU A 27 -6.32 -5.18 -7.00
C LEU A 27 -7.52 -4.30 -6.62
N ARG A 28 -8.61 -4.88 -6.08
CA ARG A 28 -9.75 -4.11 -5.59
C ARG A 28 -9.36 -3.24 -4.40
N HIS A 29 -8.67 -3.81 -3.43
CA HIS A 29 -8.09 -3.09 -2.30
C HIS A 29 -7.10 -2.01 -2.79
N GLY A 30 -6.17 -2.38 -3.68
CA GLY A 30 -5.19 -1.45 -4.24
C GLY A 30 -5.82 -0.24 -4.92
N ARG A 31 -6.91 -0.42 -5.67
CA ARG A 31 -7.68 0.71 -6.25
C ARG A 31 -8.24 1.65 -5.18
N ARG A 32 -8.75 1.11 -4.07
CA ARG A 32 -9.26 1.93 -2.97
C ARG A 32 -8.14 2.70 -2.27
N VAL A 33 -7.04 2.02 -1.97
CA VAL A 33 -5.84 2.64 -1.38
C VAL A 33 -5.28 3.71 -2.29
N ALA A 34 -5.29 3.54 -3.62
CA ALA A 34 -4.79 4.52 -4.57
C ALA A 34 -5.60 5.83 -4.56
N VAL A 35 -6.93 5.76 -4.43
CA VAL A 35 -7.80 6.94 -4.28
C VAL A 35 -7.51 7.69 -2.98
N ILE A 36 -7.37 6.94 -1.88
CA ILE A 36 -7.05 7.52 -0.57
C ILE A 36 -5.64 8.15 -0.58
N ALA A 37 -4.65 7.44 -1.14
CA ALA A 37 -3.28 7.91 -1.24
C ALA A 37 -3.17 9.19 -2.08
N ALA A 38 -3.93 9.30 -3.17
CA ALA A 38 -3.99 10.51 -3.98
C ALA A 38 -4.56 11.71 -3.19
N THR A 39 -5.64 11.48 -2.43
CA THR A 39 -6.23 12.52 -1.57
C THR A 39 -5.24 12.97 -0.50
N LEU A 40 -4.60 12.02 0.19
CA LEU A 40 -3.59 12.32 1.20
C LEU A 40 -2.37 13.03 0.61
N PHE A 41 -1.90 12.64 -0.58
CA PHE A 41 -0.79 13.30 -1.26
C PHE A 41 -1.15 14.76 -1.55
N GLN A 42 -2.33 15.02 -2.12
CA GLN A 42 -2.73 16.39 -2.41
C GLN A 42 -2.83 17.24 -1.13
N ASP A 43 -3.54 16.76 -0.11
CA ASP A 43 -3.80 17.55 1.09
C ASP A 43 -2.57 17.70 2.01
N LEU A 44 -1.55 16.86 1.84
CA LEU A 44 -0.30 16.91 2.60
C LEU A 44 0.85 17.58 1.83
N MET A 45 0.57 18.20 0.67
CA MET A 45 1.58 18.81 -0.19
C MET A 45 2.50 19.79 0.55
N GLU A 46 1.95 20.61 1.44
CA GLU A 46 2.73 21.56 2.27
C GLU A 46 3.73 20.86 3.21
N LEU A 47 3.49 19.60 3.58
CA LEU A 47 4.39 18.83 4.44
C LEU A 47 5.44 18.06 3.65
N HIS A 48 5.04 17.39 2.56
CA HIS A 48 5.97 16.51 1.84
C HIS A 48 6.73 17.23 0.73
N GLY A 49 6.14 18.20 0.03
CA GLY A 49 6.77 18.98 -1.03
C GLY A 49 7.35 18.12 -2.16
N LEU A 50 6.65 17.05 -2.55
CA LEU A 50 7.09 16.11 -3.58
C LEU A 50 6.46 16.52 -4.92
N SER A 51 7.14 16.20 -6.02
CA SER A 51 6.62 16.45 -7.37
C SER A 51 5.48 15.50 -7.72
N ASP A 52 4.70 15.85 -8.75
CA ASP A 52 3.64 15.00 -9.29
C ASP A 52 4.14 13.62 -9.71
N GLU A 53 5.38 13.53 -10.20
CA GLU A 53 6.05 12.26 -10.50
C GLU A 53 6.06 11.29 -9.29
N TRP A 54 6.30 11.80 -8.08
CA TRP A 54 6.18 11.01 -6.86
C TRP A 54 4.72 10.65 -6.52
N GLY A 55 3.77 11.51 -6.88
CA GLY A 55 2.34 11.21 -6.83
C GLY A 55 1.97 10.04 -7.74
N HIS A 56 2.47 10.02 -8.98
CA HIS A 56 2.31 8.90 -9.93
C HIS A 56 2.92 7.61 -9.39
N ARG A 57 4.17 7.67 -8.89
CA ARG A 57 4.84 6.51 -8.27
C ARG A 57 4.05 5.99 -7.06
N LEU A 58 3.52 6.88 -6.21
CA LEU A 58 2.69 6.51 -5.06
C LEU A 58 1.38 5.85 -5.51
N HIS A 59 0.72 6.38 -6.54
CA HIS A 59 -0.50 5.82 -7.10
C HIS A 59 -0.29 4.38 -7.59
N HIS A 60 0.73 4.15 -8.41
CA HIS A 60 1.07 2.80 -8.87
C HIS A 60 1.45 1.86 -7.73
N ALA A 61 2.20 2.34 -6.74
CA ALA A 61 2.54 1.54 -5.57
C ALA A 61 1.30 1.15 -4.78
N ALA A 62 0.34 2.06 -4.60
CA ALA A 62 -0.93 1.77 -3.95
C ALA A 62 -1.75 0.70 -4.70
N LEU A 63 -1.80 0.76 -6.03
CA LEU A 63 -2.47 -0.27 -6.84
C LEU A 63 -1.84 -1.66 -6.67
N LEU A 64 -0.52 -1.72 -6.49
CA LEU A 64 0.26 -2.96 -6.61
C LEU A 64 0.81 -3.49 -5.28
N HIS A 65 0.64 -2.78 -4.16
CA HIS A 65 1.37 -3.10 -2.91
C HIS A 65 1.09 -4.50 -2.37
N ASP A 66 -0.08 -5.06 -2.67
CA ASP A 66 -0.56 -6.33 -2.14
C ASP A 66 -0.62 -7.48 -3.15
N ILE A 67 -0.17 -7.28 -4.40
CA ILE A 67 -0.18 -8.35 -5.42
C ILE A 67 0.62 -9.58 -4.98
N GLY A 68 1.61 -9.44 -4.10
CA GLY A 68 2.37 -10.55 -3.54
C GLY A 68 1.57 -11.50 -2.65
N PHE A 69 0.29 -11.21 -2.36
CA PHE A 69 -0.58 -12.15 -1.65
C PHE A 69 -0.88 -13.42 -2.43
N VAL A 70 -0.74 -13.43 -3.76
CA VAL A 70 -0.87 -14.66 -4.56
C VAL A 70 0.17 -15.73 -4.18
N GLU A 71 1.29 -15.33 -3.58
CA GLU A 71 2.31 -16.24 -3.03
C GLU A 71 2.17 -16.46 -1.52
N GLY A 72 1.08 -15.98 -0.93
CA GLY A 72 0.75 -16.12 0.48
C GLY A 72 1.08 -14.91 1.35
N LYS A 73 0.43 -14.88 2.52
CA LYS A 73 0.46 -13.75 3.47
C LYS A 73 1.85 -13.49 4.06
N LYS A 74 2.67 -14.53 4.24
CA LYS A 74 3.99 -14.40 4.88
C LYS A 74 4.97 -13.77 3.92
N GLY A 75 5.16 -12.47 4.07
CA GLY A 75 6.17 -11.77 3.30
C GLY A 75 5.67 -11.15 2.00
N HIS A 76 4.34 -11.05 1.78
CA HIS A 76 3.76 -10.48 0.56
C HIS A 76 4.40 -9.16 0.14
N HIS A 77 4.68 -8.22 1.04
CA HIS A 77 5.37 -6.96 0.70
C HIS A 77 6.71 -7.14 -0.06
N LYS A 78 7.47 -8.19 0.25
CA LYS A 78 8.70 -8.54 -0.49
C LYS A 78 8.38 -9.25 -1.82
N ALA A 79 7.32 -10.05 -1.85
CA ALA A 79 6.83 -10.69 -3.07
C ALA A 79 6.26 -9.66 -4.05
N SER A 80 5.42 -8.72 -3.61
CA SER A 80 4.90 -7.60 -4.40
C SER A 80 6.03 -6.80 -5.04
N MET A 81 7.05 -6.44 -4.25
CA MET A 81 8.25 -5.78 -4.77
C MET A 81 8.90 -6.57 -5.90
N ARG A 82 9.15 -7.88 -5.72
CA ARG A 82 9.76 -8.73 -6.74
C ARG A 82 8.88 -8.84 -7.99
N LEU A 83 7.58 -9.09 -7.82
CA LEU A 83 6.61 -9.19 -8.92
C LEU A 83 6.56 -7.88 -9.75
N ILE A 84 6.61 -6.72 -9.09
CA ILE A 84 6.67 -5.41 -9.79
C ILE A 84 8.00 -5.26 -10.55
N GLU A 85 9.12 -5.71 -9.99
CA GLU A 85 10.43 -5.62 -10.64
C GLU A 85 10.55 -6.53 -11.88
N GLU A 86 9.96 -7.72 -11.81
CA GLU A 86 10.05 -8.75 -12.85
C GLU A 86 9.01 -8.57 -13.96
N ASN A 87 7.83 -8.01 -13.66
CA ASN A 87 6.73 -7.88 -14.63
C ASN A 87 6.95 -6.73 -15.62
N LYS A 88 7.57 -7.00 -16.77
CA LYS A 88 7.84 -6.01 -17.83
C LYS A 88 6.59 -5.51 -18.56
N ASP A 89 5.45 -6.16 -18.39
CA ASP A 89 4.18 -5.73 -19.00
C ASP A 89 3.54 -4.56 -18.25
N LEU A 90 3.98 -4.29 -17.02
CA LEU A 90 3.64 -3.03 -16.35
C LEU A 90 4.26 -1.87 -17.15
N ASN A 91 3.42 -0.95 -17.63
CA ASN A 91 3.85 0.26 -18.34
C ASN A 91 4.51 1.28 -17.39
N LEU A 92 5.69 0.94 -16.89
CA LEU A 92 6.53 1.74 -15.99
C LEU A 92 7.95 1.79 -16.56
N SER A 93 8.55 2.97 -16.59
CA SER A 93 9.99 3.10 -16.83
C SER A 93 10.80 2.36 -15.76
N ASP A 94 12.07 2.06 -16.03
CA ASP A 94 12.92 1.36 -15.07
C ASP A 94 13.09 2.16 -13.76
N GLU A 95 13.14 3.49 -13.86
CA GLU A 95 13.21 4.36 -12.68
C GLU A 95 11.91 4.32 -11.87
N GLU A 96 10.74 4.47 -12.52
CA GLU A 96 9.45 4.37 -11.83
C GLU A 96 9.27 3.00 -11.18
N ARG A 97 9.60 1.93 -11.91
CA ARG A 97 9.51 0.56 -11.42
C ARG A 97 10.33 0.35 -10.15
N LEU A 98 11.55 0.88 -10.09
CA LEU A 98 12.38 0.83 -8.88
C LEU A 98 11.66 1.45 -7.68
N PHE A 99 11.10 2.65 -7.85
CA PHE A 99 10.44 3.37 -6.75
C PHE A 99 9.11 2.74 -6.35
N VAL A 100 8.29 2.33 -7.33
CA VAL A 100 7.02 1.63 -7.11
C VAL A 100 7.24 0.32 -6.35
N ALA A 101 8.25 -0.48 -6.74
CA ALA A 101 8.60 -1.71 -6.05
C ALA A 101 9.07 -1.48 -4.61
N LEU A 102 9.89 -0.45 -4.38
CA LEU A 102 10.34 -0.10 -3.02
C LEU A 102 9.20 0.43 -2.15
N LEU A 103 8.28 1.22 -2.70
CA LEU A 103 7.09 1.66 -1.98
C LEU A 103 6.20 0.47 -1.60
N ALA A 104 5.94 -0.45 -2.53
CA ALA A 104 5.25 -1.71 -2.27
C ALA A 104 5.96 -2.55 -1.20
N ARG A 105 7.30 -2.56 -1.16
CA ARG A 105 8.04 -3.23 -0.08
C ARG A 105 7.80 -2.59 1.29
N TYR A 106 7.77 -1.26 1.36
CA TYR A 106 7.78 -0.51 2.62
C TYR A 106 6.39 -0.08 3.14
N HIS A 107 5.31 -0.48 2.46
CA HIS A 107 3.94 -0.25 2.91
C HIS A 107 3.64 -0.90 4.28
N ARG A 108 4.47 -1.83 4.76
CA ARG A 108 4.31 -2.44 6.10
C ARG A 108 5.63 -2.89 6.70
N LYS A 109 5.58 -3.22 8.00
CA LYS A 109 6.72 -3.73 8.78
C LYS A 109 7.88 -2.73 8.78
N ALA A 110 9.08 -3.19 8.43
CA ALA A 110 10.31 -2.41 8.50
C ALA A 110 10.23 -1.13 7.67
N TRP A 111 10.77 -0.04 8.22
CA TRP A 111 10.90 1.22 7.51
C TRP A 111 12.01 1.15 6.44
N PRO A 112 12.03 2.08 5.47
CA PRO A 112 13.20 2.29 4.63
C PRO A 112 14.44 2.52 5.50
N SER A 113 15.53 1.79 5.19
CA SER A 113 16.71 1.74 6.04
C SER A 113 17.97 1.58 5.19
N ARG A 114 19.06 2.24 5.58
CA ARG A 114 20.38 2.09 4.94
C ARG A 114 20.98 0.69 5.09
N ARG A 115 20.40 -0.17 5.92
CA ARG A 115 20.74 -1.60 5.99
C ARG A 115 20.14 -2.40 4.82
N HIS A 116 19.19 -1.84 4.09
CA HIS A 116 18.60 -2.46 2.91
C HIS A 116 19.32 -1.95 1.65
N ALA A 117 20.08 -2.83 0.99
CA ALA A 117 20.97 -2.46 -0.13
C ALA A 117 20.29 -1.62 -1.21
N ARG A 118 19.08 -2.00 -1.66
CA ARG A 118 18.34 -1.25 -2.68
C ARG A 118 17.97 0.17 -2.26
N PHE A 119 17.63 0.38 -0.99
CA PHE A 119 17.36 1.72 -0.46
C PHE A 119 18.65 2.52 -0.28
N ALA A 120 19.71 1.87 0.21
CA ALA A 120 21.01 2.51 0.42
C ALA A 120 21.67 2.98 -0.89
N ALA A 121 21.36 2.34 -2.01
CA ALA A 121 21.85 2.70 -3.34
C ALA A 121 21.17 3.95 -3.93
N LEU A 122 20.01 4.37 -3.40
CA LEU A 122 19.33 5.58 -3.85
C LEU A 122 20.13 6.84 -3.48
N LYS A 123 19.97 7.92 -4.27
CA LYS A 123 20.50 9.23 -3.88
C LYS A 123 19.77 9.72 -2.62
N LYS A 124 20.43 10.56 -1.82
CA LYS A 124 19.87 11.08 -0.56
C LYS A 124 18.48 11.73 -0.74
N ARG A 125 18.31 12.54 -1.79
CA ARG A 125 17.02 13.16 -2.14
C ARG A 125 15.92 12.13 -2.37
N ASP A 126 16.23 11.04 -3.06
CA ASP A 126 15.28 9.97 -3.36
C ASP A 126 14.98 9.11 -2.14
N GLN A 127 15.96 8.90 -1.26
CA GLN A 127 15.74 8.26 0.04
C GLN A 127 14.73 9.04 0.89
N GLU A 128 14.90 10.37 0.98
CA GLU A 128 13.98 11.25 1.70
C GLU A 128 12.58 11.25 1.08
N ALA A 129 12.48 11.33 -0.25
CA ALA A 129 11.21 11.32 -0.96
C ALA A 129 10.49 9.97 -0.82
N LEU A 130 11.21 8.85 -0.93
CA LEU A 130 10.65 7.51 -0.71
C LEU A 130 10.11 7.36 0.72
N CYS A 131 10.83 7.85 1.74
CA CYS A 131 10.35 7.83 3.12
C CYS A 131 9.03 8.59 3.31
N LYS A 132 8.92 9.78 2.70
CA LYS A 132 7.71 10.61 2.73
C LYS A 132 6.54 9.90 2.03
N ALA A 133 6.74 9.39 0.82
CA ALA A 133 5.71 8.68 0.07
C ALA A 133 5.30 7.36 0.76
N ALA A 134 6.24 6.60 1.31
CA ALA A 134 5.95 5.38 2.08
C ALA A 134 5.13 5.66 3.35
N ALA A 135 5.39 6.80 4.02
CA ALA A 135 4.61 7.22 5.17
C ALA A 135 3.14 7.49 4.80
N ILE A 136 2.89 8.11 3.64
CA ILE A 136 1.55 8.36 3.11
C ILE A 136 0.88 7.04 2.74
N LEU A 137 1.58 6.16 2.00
CA LEU A 137 1.05 4.85 1.58
C LEU A 137 0.58 4.01 2.77
N ARG A 138 1.36 3.99 3.86
CA ARG A 138 1.02 3.26 5.10
C ARG A 138 -0.27 3.73 5.75
N ILE A 139 -0.55 5.03 5.70
CA ILE A 139 -1.81 5.60 6.20
C ILE A 139 -2.95 5.26 5.26
N ALA A 140 -2.74 5.37 3.95
CA ALA A 140 -3.75 5.03 2.95
C ALA A 140 -4.20 3.56 3.06
N ASP A 141 -3.26 2.64 3.17
CA ASP A 141 -3.50 1.21 3.39
C ASP A 141 -4.24 0.98 4.74
N ALA A 142 -3.86 1.71 5.80
CA ALA A 142 -4.58 1.64 7.08
C ALA A 142 -6.07 2.03 6.99
N LEU A 143 -6.41 2.97 6.12
CA LEU A 143 -7.76 3.49 5.94
C LEU A 143 -8.67 2.55 5.13
N ASP A 144 -8.12 1.51 4.51
CA ASP A 144 -8.90 0.42 3.89
C ASP A 144 -8.51 -0.95 4.47
N TYR A 145 -8.13 -0.98 5.75
CA TYR A 145 -7.57 -2.17 6.41
C TYR A 145 -8.46 -3.43 6.31
N GLY A 146 -9.79 -3.28 6.35
CA GLY A 146 -10.74 -4.38 6.21
C GLY A 146 -11.05 -4.79 4.76
N HIS A 147 -10.50 -4.12 3.74
CA HIS A 147 -10.82 -4.29 2.31
C HIS A 147 -12.32 -4.13 1.99
N ALA A 148 -13.07 -3.49 2.89
CA ALA A 148 -14.52 -3.35 2.84
C ALA A 148 -14.96 -1.96 2.35
N GLY A 149 -14.04 -1.02 2.13
CA GLY A 149 -14.39 0.35 1.74
C GLY A 149 -15.21 1.09 2.81
N ALA A 150 -15.02 0.77 4.09
CA ALA A 150 -15.76 1.34 5.21
C ALA A 150 -15.53 2.85 5.36
N VAL A 151 -14.30 3.30 5.14
CA VAL A 151 -13.95 4.72 5.06
C VAL A 151 -14.35 5.25 3.68
N GLY A 152 -15.14 6.32 3.66
CA GLY A 152 -15.58 7.09 2.49
C GLY A 152 -14.62 8.24 2.15
N PRO A 153 -15.14 9.43 1.78
CA PRO A 153 -14.35 10.65 1.65
C PRO A 153 -13.66 11.03 2.97
N LEU A 154 -12.53 11.71 2.87
CA LEU A 154 -11.81 12.24 4.04
C LEU A 154 -11.35 13.66 3.80
N ALA A 155 -11.20 14.42 4.88
CA ALA A 155 -10.59 15.73 4.89
C ALA A 155 -9.35 15.72 5.79
N VAL A 156 -8.28 16.36 5.34
CA VAL A 156 -7.04 16.46 6.10
C VAL A 156 -6.87 17.89 6.62
N THR A 157 -6.49 18.02 7.89
CA THR A 157 -6.12 19.31 8.48
C THR A 157 -4.73 19.23 9.08
N VAL A 158 -3.80 20.03 8.53
CA VAL A 158 -2.43 20.14 9.04
C VAL A 158 -2.35 21.17 10.15
N ARG A 159 -1.77 20.79 11.30
CA ARG A 159 -1.48 21.67 12.43
C ARG A 159 0.00 21.56 12.82
N LYS A 160 0.47 22.50 13.65
CA LYS A 160 1.89 22.60 14.05
C LYS A 160 2.50 21.32 14.64
N ARG A 161 1.72 20.47 15.32
CA ARG A 161 2.21 19.23 15.96
C ARG A 161 1.43 17.97 15.58
N ARG A 162 0.35 18.12 14.81
CA ARG A 162 -0.53 17.01 14.44
C ARG A 162 -1.14 17.20 13.06
N VAL A 163 -1.51 16.10 12.43
CA VAL A 163 -2.37 16.02 11.25
C VAL A 163 -3.65 15.33 11.68
N ILE A 164 -4.78 15.95 11.40
CA ILE A 164 -6.11 15.40 11.69
C ILE A 164 -6.68 14.87 10.38
N LEU A 165 -7.05 13.59 10.37
CA LEU A 165 -7.80 12.95 9.30
C LEU A 165 -9.24 12.84 9.78
N ALA A 166 -10.14 13.62 9.19
CA ALA A 166 -11.57 13.49 9.43
C ALA A 166 -12.15 12.59 8.34
N VAL A 167 -12.62 11.39 8.70
CA VAL A 167 -13.08 10.38 7.75
C VAL A 167 -14.60 10.22 7.86
N GLN A 168 -15.29 10.27 6.72
CA GLN A 168 -16.71 9.91 6.65
C GLN A 168 -16.81 8.40 6.59
N CYS A 169 -17.53 7.78 7.52
CA CYS A 169 -17.64 6.32 7.57
C CYS A 169 -18.98 5.86 7.00
N ARG A 170 -18.93 4.97 6.00
CA ARG A 170 -20.12 4.34 5.36
C ARG A 170 -20.66 3.17 6.18
N SER A 171 -19.85 2.65 7.08
CA SER A 171 -20.12 1.55 8.01
C SER A 171 -19.20 1.70 9.23
N ASP A 172 -19.20 0.75 10.17
CA ASP A 172 -18.21 0.76 11.27
C ASP A 172 -16.77 0.74 10.72
N CYS A 173 -16.02 1.78 11.04
CA CYS A 173 -14.64 2.02 10.61
C CYS A 173 -13.65 2.02 11.79
N SER A 174 -14.07 1.49 12.95
CA SER A 174 -13.26 1.45 14.18
C SER A 174 -11.92 0.72 13.99
N ALA A 175 -11.91 -0.34 13.16
CA ALA A 175 -10.71 -1.09 12.84
C ALA A 175 -9.70 -0.26 12.05
N GLU A 176 -10.15 0.50 11.05
CA GLU A 176 -9.36 1.41 10.21
C GLU A 176 -8.80 2.56 11.06
N VAL A 177 -9.63 3.21 11.88
CA VAL A 177 -9.21 4.29 12.79
C VAL A 177 -8.09 3.81 13.72
N ARG A 178 -8.26 2.64 14.35
CA ARG A 178 -7.19 2.03 15.17
C ARG A 178 -5.95 1.76 14.34
N ARG A 179 -6.11 1.18 13.15
CA ARG A 179 -4.99 0.81 12.27
C ARG A 179 -4.19 2.04 11.81
N VAL A 180 -4.85 3.18 11.58
CA VAL A 180 -4.17 4.44 11.27
C VAL A 180 -3.23 4.83 12.42
N GLY A 181 -3.70 4.75 13.67
CA GLY A 181 -2.87 5.06 14.84
C GLY A 181 -1.59 4.21 14.94
N GLU A 182 -1.69 2.92 14.57
CA GLU A 182 -0.57 1.97 14.54
C GLU A 182 0.38 2.22 13.36
N LYS A 183 -0.15 2.39 12.14
CA LYS A 183 0.63 2.53 10.90
C LYS A 183 1.18 3.95 10.66
N SER A 184 0.81 4.93 11.50
CA SER A 184 1.33 6.31 11.45
C SER A 184 2.72 6.49 12.08
N ASP A 185 3.37 5.40 12.49
CA ASP A 185 4.69 5.41 13.12
C ASP A 185 5.78 6.05 12.23
N LEU A 186 5.84 5.65 10.95
CA LEU A 186 6.77 6.23 9.98
C LEU A 186 6.42 7.70 9.69
N PHE A 187 5.13 8.03 9.59
CA PHE A 187 4.68 9.41 9.38
C PHE A 187 5.14 10.34 10.51
N ARG A 188 4.97 9.91 11.76
CA ARG A 188 5.48 10.65 12.92
C ARG A 188 6.97 10.86 12.84
N HIS A 189 7.73 9.85 12.44
CA HIS A 189 9.18 9.94 12.32
C HIS A 189 9.61 10.91 11.21
N VAL A 190 9.01 10.82 10.03
CA VAL A 190 9.40 11.61 8.85
C VAL A 190 8.96 13.07 8.97
N PHE A 191 7.74 13.34 9.46
CA PHE A 191 7.18 14.69 9.47
C PHE A 191 7.20 15.36 10.86
N GLY A 192 7.53 14.61 11.93
CA GLY A 192 7.46 15.14 13.29
C GLY A 192 6.05 15.59 13.67
N ARG A 193 5.02 14.90 13.16
CA ARG A 193 3.59 15.21 13.40
C ARG A 193 2.85 13.95 13.83
N LYS A 194 2.08 14.03 14.92
CA LYS A 194 1.15 12.97 15.30
C LYS A 194 -0.01 12.91 14.30
N VAL A 195 -0.46 11.72 13.93
CA VAL A 195 -1.69 11.55 13.13
C VAL A 195 -2.83 11.19 14.08
N GLU A 196 -3.95 11.89 13.94
CA GLU A 196 -5.19 11.64 14.65
C GLU A 196 -6.28 11.38 13.61
N CYS A 197 -7.02 10.29 13.77
CA CYS A 197 -8.11 9.92 12.87
C CYS A 197 -9.43 10.04 13.63
N LEU A 198 -10.35 10.85 13.10
CA LEU A 198 -11.66 11.12 13.67
C LEU A 198 -12.71 10.56 12.71
N SER A 199 -13.52 9.62 13.19
CA SER A 199 -14.67 9.11 12.44
C SER A 199 -15.85 10.06 12.58
N LEU A 200 -16.41 10.47 11.45
CA LEU A 200 -17.66 11.20 11.36
C LEU A 200 -18.76 10.20 10.99
N HIS A 201 -19.81 10.19 11.79
CA HIS A 201 -21.06 9.49 11.52
C HIS A 201 -22.07 10.52 11.06
N ASP A 202 -22.81 10.21 10.00
CA ASP A 202 -23.99 10.98 9.59
C ASP A 202 -25.12 10.85 10.61
#